data_AF-A0A094E9U1-F1
#
_entry.id   AF-A0A094E9U1-F1
#
_cell.length_a   1.000
_cell.length_b   1.000
_cell.length_c   1.000
_cell.angle_alpha   90.00
_cell.angle_beta   90.00
_cell.angle_gamma   90.00
#
_symmetry.space_group_name_H-M   'P 1'
#
loop_
_entity.id
_entity.type
_entity.pdbx_description
1 polymer ?
#
loop_
_entity_poly.entity_id
_entity_poly.type
_entity_poly.pdbx_seq_one_letter_code
_entity_poly.pdbx_strand_id
1 'polypeptide(L)'
;MISADRLNESVDELAVFGGRKPAGSVMLKDLDAKAVRSCWNDYSSFVKVNPSAKQSAVVFQVYDVAKSQELESLGGESAYPHRQFGIVALVVAKYEDAHLDAAAGEFVDETLQVPTPKEGKNVYSNISRGGETLEELFGSAERVERLREIKKTWDSSNQFKGFASLL
;
A
#
# COMPACT_ATOMS: atom_id res chain seq x y z
N MET A 1 -23.05 -10.93 -13.86
CA MET A 1 -23.01 -9.51 -14.28
C MET A 1 -23.84 -8.75 -13.27
N ILE A 2 -23.25 -7.78 -12.56
CA ILE A 2 -23.98 -6.98 -11.57
C ILE A 2 -24.91 -6.02 -12.32
N SER A 3 -26.15 -5.90 -11.86
CA SER A 3 -27.14 -5.00 -12.47
C SER A 3 -26.74 -3.53 -12.27
N ALA A 4 -27.09 -2.65 -13.21
CA ALA A 4 -26.66 -1.24 -13.19
C ALA A 4 -27.11 -0.46 -11.94
N ASP A 5 -28.23 -0.85 -11.33
CA ASP A 5 -28.77 -0.31 -10.07
C ASP A 5 -28.04 -0.81 -8.82
N ARG A 6 -27.21 -1.85 -8.95
CA ARG A 6 -26.44 -2.46 -7.85
C ARG A 6 -24.93 -2.32 -8.04
N LEU A 7 -24.48 -1.43 -8.92
CA LEU A 7 -23.06 -1.23 -9.24
C LEU A 7 -22.20 -0.99 -7.99
N ASN A 8 -22.72 -0.22 -7.02
CA ASN A 8 -22.01 0.10 -5.78
C ASN A 8 -21.87 -1.09 -4.82
N GLU A 9 -22.64 -2.16 -4.99
CA GLU A 9 -22.54 -3.34 -4.12
C GLU A 9 -21.34 -4.22 -4.48
N SER A 10 -20.72 -4.00 -5.64
CA SER A 10 -19.54 -4.75 -6.08
C SER A 10 -18.34 -4.63 -5.13
N VAL A 11 -18.28 -3.57 -4.33
CA VAL A 11 -17.22 -3.35 -3.34
C VAL A 11 -17.59 -3.86 -1.94
N ASP A 12 -18.86 -4.22 -1.69
CA ASP A 12 -19.29 -4.72 -0.38
C ASP A 12 -18.58 -6.03 -0.01
N GLU A 13 -18.32 -6.90 -1.00
CA GLU A 13 -17.57 -8.16 -0.82
C GLU A 13 -16.10 -7.93 -0.40
N LEU A 14 -15.54 -6.74 -0.68
CA LEU A 14 -14.21 -6.33 -0.25
C LEU A 14 -14.24 -5.77 1.19
N ALA A 15 -15.37 -5.20 1.60
CA ALA A 15 -15.59 -4.57 2.91
C ALA A 15 -16.25 -5.49 3.95
N VAL A 16 -16.33 -6.81 3.70
CA VAL A 16 -16.90 -7.76 4.66
C VAL A 16 -16.11 -7.76 5.97
N PHE A 17 -16.84 -7.61 7.08
CA PHE A 17 -16.33 -7.68 8.43
C PHE A 17 -15.79 -9.09 8.74
N GLY A 18 -14.60 -9.16 9.34
CA GLY A 18 -13.90 -10.41 9.61
C GLY A 18 -12.88 -10.81 8.52
N GLY A 19 -12.39 -12.04 8.64
CA GLY A 19 -11.31 -12.58 7.82
C GLY A 19 -9.95 -11.99 8.14
N ARG A 20 -8.90 -12.62 7.61
CA ARG A 20 -7.49 -12.25 7.81
C ARG A 20 -6.96 -11.69 6.50
N LYS A 21 -6.50 -10.43 6.55
CA LYS A 21 -6.22 -9.60 5.36
C LYS A 21 -4.91 -8.80 5.45
N PRO A 22 -3.73 -9.41 5.71
CA PRO A 22 -2.48 -8.66 5.65
C PRO A 22 -2.29 -8.10 4.24
N ALA A 23 -1.93 -6.83 4.18
CA ALA A 23 -1.79 -6.08 2.95
C ALA A 23 -0.60 -5.13 3.04
N GLY A 24 0.00 -4.84 1.89
CA GLY A 24 1.05 -3.84 1.77
C GLY A 24 1.10 -3.28 0.37
N SER A 25 1.79 -2.15 0.22
CA SER A 25 1.96 -1.52 -1.08
C SER A 25 3.35 -0.93 -1.28
N VAL A 26 3.68 -0.69 -2.55
CA VAL A 26 4.79 0.15 -2.98
C VAL A 26 4.37 0.96 -4.20
N MET A 27 4.82 2.21 -4.26
CA MET A 27 4.60 3.14 -5.36
C MET A 27 5.73 3.01 -6.39
N LEU A 28 5.38 2.90 -7.67
CA LEU A 28 6.30 2.68 -8.78
C LEU A 28 6.15 3.77 -9.85
N LYS A 29 7.23 4.02 -10.58
CA LYS A 29 7.22 4.90 -11.76
C LYS A 29 6.81 4.14 -13.01
N ASP A 30 7.28 2.90 -13.15
CA ASP A 30 7.09 2.04 -14.31
C ASP A 30 6.82 0.59 -13.87
N LEU A 31 6.25 -0.20 -14.78
CA LEU A 31 6.08 -1.65 -14.60
C LEU A 31 7.20 -2.40 -15.33
N ASP A 32 8.11 -3.01 -14.57
CA ASP A 32 9.04 -3.98 -15.14
C ASP A 32 8.33 -5.31 -15.43
N ALA A 33 8.37 -5.76 -16.68
CA ALA A 33 7.65 -6.96 -17.10
C ALA A 33 8.14 -8.25 -16.40
N LYS A 34 9.43 -8.31 -16.00
CA LYS A 34 9.96 -9.48 -15.27
C LYS A 34 9.47 -9.45 -13.82
N ALA A 35 9.46 -8.29 -13.17
CA ALA A 35 8.94 -8.11 -11.83
C ALA A 35 7.45 -8.46 -11.75
N VAL A 36 6.64 -7.97 -12.69
CA VAL A 36 5.20 -8.31 -12.77
C VAL A 36 5.00 -9.82 -12.94
N ARG A 37 5.79 -10.46 -13.80
CA ARG A 37 5.74 -11.93 -13.98
C ARG A 37 6.14 -12.69 -12.72
N SER A 38 7.14 -12.20 -11.99
CA SER A 38 7.53 -12.79 -10.71
C SER A 38 6.39 -12.69 -9.70
N CYS A 39 5.78 -11.51 -9.55
CA CYS A 39 4.66 -11.34 -8.62
C CYS A 39 3.48 -12.26 -8.95
N TRP A 40 3.21 -12.48 -10.25
CA TRP A 40 2.22 -13.45 -10.69
C TRP A 40 2.56 -14.89 -10.28
N ASN A 41 3.83 -15.28 -10.41
CA ASN A 41 4.28 -16.61 -10.02
C ASN A 41 4.20 -16.81 -8.50
N ASP A 42 4.54 -15.78 -7.72
CA ASP A 42 4.46 -15.80 -6.26
C ASP A 42 3.00 -15.96 -5.82
N TYR A 43 2.09 -15.16 -6.39
CA TYR A 43 0.65 -15.30 -6.18
C TYR A 43 0.14 -16.69 -6.53
N SER A 44 0.44 -17.17 -7.73
CA SER A 44 -0.02 -18.47 -8.24
C SER A 44 0.45 -19.62 -7.35
N SER A 45 1.70 -19.56 -6.88
CA SER A 45 2.28 -20.55 -5.97
C SER A 45 1.61 -20.51 -4.61
N PHE A 46 1.43 -19.32 -4.04
CA PHE A 46 0.80 -19.12 -2.74
C PHE A 46 -0.62 -19.68 -2.69
N VAL A 47 -1.48 -19.34 -3.66
CA VAL A 47 -2.88 -19.80 -3.66
C VAL A 47 -3.03 -21.28 -4.04
N LYS A 48 -2.07 -21.84 -4.78
CA LYS A 48 -2.04 -23.28 -5.09
C LYS A 48 -1.73 -24.12 -3.85
N VAL A 49 -0.77 -23.68 -3.03
CA VAL A 49 -0.41 -24.34 -1.78
C VAL A 49 -1.46 -24.10 -0.69
N ASN A 50 -2.12 -22.93 -0.72
CA ASN A 50 -3.10 -22.52 0.28
C ASN A 50 -4.48 -22.25 -0.36
N PRO A 51 -5.28 -23.29 -0.69
CA PRO A 51 -6.56 -23.10 -1.38
C PRO A 51 -7.58 -22.22 -0.63
N SER A 52 -7.49 -22.14 0.70
CA SER A 52 -8.32 -21.24 1.52
C SER A 52 -7.97 -19.76 1.32
N ALA A 53 -6.79 -19.46 0.74
CA ALA A 53 -6.32 -18.11 0.46
C ALA A 53 -6.58 -17.65 -0.99
N LYS A 54 -7.42 -18.35 -1.75
CA LYS A 54 -7.70 -18.08 -3.18
C LYS A 54 -8.29 -16.69 -3.49
N GLN A 55 -8.74 -15.95 -2.48
CA GLN A 55 -9.24 -14.58 -2.62
C GLN A 55 -8.14 -13.52 -2.43
N SER A 56 -6.89 -13.95 -2.26
CA SER A 56 -5.72 -13.08 -2.27
C SER A 56 -5.56 -12.41 -3.63
N ALA A 57 -4.85 -11.29 -3.69
CA ALA A 57 -4.67 -10.53 -4.91
C ALA A 57 -3.30 -9.84 -4.95
N VAL A 58 -2.77 -9.74 -6.18
CA VAL A 58 -1.70 -8.81 -6.56
C VAL A 58 -2.31 -7.84 -7.56
N VAL A 59 -2.27 -6.55 -7.24
CA VAL A 59 -2.96 -5.50 -8.01
C VAL A 59 -1.95 -4.42 -8.37
N PHE A 60 -1.96 -4.02 -9.65
CA PHE A 60 -1.23 -2.84 -10.13
C PHE A 60 -2.26 -1.81 -10.57
N GLN A 61 -2.39 -0.73 -9.82
CA GLN A 61 -3.28 0.39 -10.15
C GLN A 61 -2.45 1.47 -10.82
N VAL A 62 -2.83 1.86 -12.03
CA VAL A 62 -2.09 2.86 -12.84
C VAL A 62 -2.91 4.13 -12.92
N TYR A 63 -2.28 5.24 -12.56
CA TYR A 63 -2.84 6.58 -12.52
C TYR A 63 -2.03 7.50 -13.41
N ASP A 64 -2.71 8.45 -14.07
CA ASP A 64 -2.02 9.56 -14.72
C ASP A 64 -1.42 10.50 -13.66
N VAL A 65 -0.14 10.83 -13.82
CA VAL A 65 0.63 11.67 -12.90
C VAL A 65 0.85 13.08 -13.43
N ALA A 66 0.46 13.40 -14.67
CA ALA A 66 0.77 14.69 -15.29
C ALA A 66 0.36 15.87 -14.41
N LYS A 67 -0.87 15.86 -13.90
CA LYS A 67 -1.36 16.94 -13.03
C LYS A 67 -0.72 16.93 -11.64
N SER A 68 -0.47 15.75 -11.07
CA SER A 68 0.23 15.62 -9.79
C SER A 68 1.65 16.18 -9.87
N GLN A 69 2.37 15.92 -10.96
CA GLN A 69 3.71 16.47 -11.19
C GLN A 69 3.71 17.99 -11.38
N GLU A 70 2.71 18.54 -12.07
CA GLU A 70 2.52 20.00 -12.16
C GLU A 70 2.40 20.63 -10.78
N LEU A 71 1.55 20.07 -9.90
CA LEU A 71 1.38 20.56 -8.53
C LEU A 71 2.64 20.45 -7.66
N GLU A 72 3.46 19.43 -7.89
CA GLU A 72 4.76 19.31 -7.20
C GLU A 72 5.68 20.49 -7.56
N SER A 73 5.72 20.88 -8.85
CA SER A 73 6.53 22.00 -9.32
C SER A 73 6.10 23.37 -8.76
N LEU A 74 4.85 23.47 -8.28
CA LEU A 74 4.31 24.65 -7.61
C LEU A 74 4.59 24.70 -6.11
N GLY A 75 5.42 23.79 -5.59
CA GLY A 75 5.88 23.80 -4.19
C GLY A 75 5.18 22.80 -3.27
N GLY A 76 4.32 21.91 -3.79
CA GLY A 76 3.80 20.76 -3.05
C GLY A 76 2.94 21.14 -1.84
N GLU A 77 1.79 21.77 -2.08
CA GLU A 77 0.89 22.35 -1.07
C GLU A 77 0.20 21.37 -0.09
N SER A 78 0.50 20.07 -0.15
CA SER A 78 -0.14 19.06 0.69
C SER A 78 0.85 18.05 1.26
N ALA A 79 0.45 17.37 2.34
CA ALA A 79 1.27 16.36 3.01
C ALA A 79 1.61 15.12 2.16
N TYR A 80 0.91 14.86 1.04
CA TYR A 80 1.28 13.78 0.14
C TYR A 80 2.63 14.08 -0.55
N PRO A 81 3.63 13.19 -0.53
CA PRO A 81 4.97 13.48 -1.08
C PRO A 81 5.27 12.82 -2.45
N HIS A 82 4.52 11.77 -2.82
CA HIS A 82 4.90 10.78 -3.83
C HIS A 82 4.29 11.06 -5.21
N ARG A 83 4.24 12.34 -5.63
CA ARG A 83 3.51 12.77 -6.84
C ARG A 83 4.08 12.27 -8.16
N GLN A 84 5.34 11.85 -8.17
CA GLN A 84 6.03 11.31 -9.33
C GLN A 84 5.74 9.83 -9.61
N PHE A 85 5.05 9.13 -8.70
CA PHE A 85 4.77 7.70 -8.85
C PHE A 85 3.32 7.49 -9.26
N GLY A 86 3.11 6.91 -10.45
CA GLY A 86 1.78 6.71 -11.03
C GLY A 86 1.21 5.32 -10.80
N ILE A 87 1.99 4.42 -10.22
CA ILE A 87 1.58 3.02 -10.09
C ILE A 87 1.59 2.64 -8.61
N VAL A 88 0.47 2.12 -8.12
CA VAL A 88 0.39 1.45 -6.82
C VAL A 88 0.46 -0.05 -7.07
N ALA A 89 1.55 -0.70 -6.66
CA ALA A 89 1.59 -2.16 -6.54
C ALA A 89 1.09 -2.53 -5.14
N LEU A 90 0.04 -3.34 -5.08
CA LEU A 90 -0.64 -3.74 -3.85
C LEU A 90 -0.72 -5.26 -3.80
N VAL A 91 -0.31 -5.85 -2.68
CA VAL A 91 -0.48 -7.28 -2.41
C VAL A 91 -1.35 -7.44 -1.17
N VAL A 92 -2.38 -8.29 -1.29
CA VAL A 92 -3.30 -8.62 -0.20
C VAL A 92 -3.42 -10.12 -0.12
N ALA A 93 -3.06 -10.72 1.01
CA ALA A 93 -3.44 -12.10 1.29
C ALA A 93 -4.82 -12.10 1.96
N LYS A 94 -5.76 -12.93 1.53
CA LYS A 94 -7.09 -13.05 2.15
C LYS A 94 -7.41 -14.50 2.46
N TYR A 95 -7.60 -14.82 3.73
CA TYR A 95 -7.79 -16.18 4.24
C TYR A 95 -8.55 -16.17 5.58
N GLU A 96 -8.97 -17.35 6.06
CA GLU A 96 -9.66 -17.51 7.35
C GLU A 96 -8.78 -18.21 8.41
N ASP A 97 -7.96 -19.16 7.99
CA ASP A 97 -7.15 -19.99 8.90
C ASP A 97 -5.94 -19.24 9.46
N ALA A 98 -5.92 -19.01 10.78
CA ALA A 98 -4.83 -18.32 11.46
C ALA A 98 -3.47 -19.03 11.37
N HIS A 99 -3.43 -20.33 11.06
CA HIS A 99 -2.17 -21.02 10.80
C HIS A 99 -1.41 -20.47 9.58
N LEU A 100 -2.10 -19.75 8.70
CA LEU A 100 -1.50 -19.14 7.51
C LEU A 100 -0.90 -17.75 7.77
N ASP A 101 -0.99 -17.20 8.99
CA ASP A 101 -0.52 -15.84 9.29
C ASP A 101 0.90 -15.54 8.84
N ALA A 102 1.82 -16.43 9.21
CA ALA A 102 3.23 -16.28 8.88
C ALA A 102 3.46 -16.37 7.37
N ALA A 103 2.92 -17.41 6.74
CA ALA A 103 3.06 -17.63 5.30
C ALA A 103 2.40 -16.52 4.45
N ALA A 104 1.28 -15.97 4.93
CA ALA A 104 0.60 -14.85 4.27
C ALA A 104 1.37 -13.54 4.42
N GLY A 105 2.01 -13.31 5.58
CA GLY A 105 2.90 -12.17 5.78
C GLY A 105 4.13 -12.25 4.87
N GLU A 106 4.79 -13.40 4.84
CA GLU A 106 5.94 -13.67 3.96
C GLU A 106 5.58 -13.49 2.49
N PHE A 107 4.45 -14.06 2.05
CA PHE A 107 3.93 -13.85 0.69
C PHE A 107 3.78 -12.36 0.34
N VAL A 108 3.18 -11.56 1.22
CA VAL A 108 3.00 -10.11 0.98
C VAL A 108 4.35 -9.42 0.87
N ASP A 109 5.26 -9.69 1.81
CA ASP A 109 6.54 -8.99 1.91
C ASP A 109 7.48 -9.36 0.76
N GLU A 110 7.61 -10.65 0.42
CA GLU A 110 8.44 -11.12 -0.70
C GLU A 110 7.91 -10.64 -2.04
N THR A 111 6.59 -10.74 -2.26
CA THR A 111 5.97 -10.32 -3.53
C THR A 111 6.16 -8.81 -3.75
N LEU A 112 6.07 -7.99 -2.69
CA LEU A 112 6.31 -6.54 -2.78
C LEU A 112 7.79 -6.18 -2.90
N GLN A 113 8.70 -7.01 -2.37
CA GLN A 113 10.12 -6.77 -2.49
C GLN A 113 10.58 -6.79 -3.95
N VAL A 114 9.98 -7.65 -4.79
CA VAL A 114 10.35 -7.80 -6.20
C VAL A 114 10.22 -6.49 -7.02
N PRO A 115 9.08 -5.78 -7.01
CA PRO A 115 8.94 -4.51 -7.70
C PRO A 115 9.53 -3.32 -6.93
N THR A 116 9.93 -3.48 -5.67
CA THR A 116 10.43 -2.36 -4.86
C THR A 116 11.77 -1.84 -5.39
N PRO A 117 11.90 -0.52 -5.69
CA PRO A 117 13.15 0.08 -6.14
C PRO A 117 14.27 -0.06 -5.10
N LYS A 118 15.52 -0.19 -5.56
CA LYS A 118 16.69 -0.30 -4.66
C LYS A 118 17.00 0.99 -3.92
N GLU A 119 16.57 2.11 -4.49
CA GLU A 119 16.75 3.46 -3.95
C GLU A 119 15.87 3.72 -2.72
N GLY A 120 14.85 2.90 -2.49
CA GLY A 120 13.99 2.98 -1.32
C GLY A 120 12.52 2.69 -1.62
N LYS A 121 11.77 2.40 -0.56
CA LYS A 121 10.33 2.15 -0.63
C LYS A 121 9.59 3.49 -0.59
N ASN A 122 8.59 3.64 -1.45
CA ASN A 122 7.66 4.77 -1.40
C ASN A 122 6.28 4.17 -1.17
N VAL A 123 5.57 4.61 -0.13
CA VAL A 123 4.33 3.96 0.30
C VAL A 123 3.24 5.00 0.45
N TYR A 124 2.07 4.71 -0.09
CA TYR A 124 0.88 5.50 0.17
C TYR A 124 0.34 5.14 1.56
N SER A 125 0.27 6.12 2.47
CA SER A 125 -0.02 5.89 3.89
C SER A 125 -1.34 5.16 4.16
N ASN A 126 -2.35 5.29 3.29
CA ASN A 126 -3.62 4.58 3.44
C ASN A 126 -3.51 3.06 3.19
N ILE A 127 -2.41 2.60 2.60
CA ILE A 127 -2.17 1.20 2.23
C ILE A 127 -0.77 0.76 2.70
N SER A 128 -0.34 1.28 3.85
CA SER A 128 0.90 0.93 4.51
C SER A 128 0.85 -0.48 5.12
N ARG A 129 1.98 -1.19 5.10
CA ARG A 129 2.10 -2.53 5.70
C ARG A 129 2.32 -2.49 7.22
N GLY A 130 2.94 -1.41 7.70
CA GLY A 130 3.57 -1.33 9.01
C GLY A 130 5.05 -1.69 8.92
N GLY A 131 5.89 -0.92 9.62
CA GLY A 131 7.36 -1.05 9.56
C GLY A 131 8.04 -0.07 8.60
N GLU A 132 7.27 0.67 7.79
CA GLU A 132 7.80 1.76 7.00
C GLU A 132 8.34 2.91 7.87
N THR A 133 9.37 3.60 7.37
CA THR A 133 9.82 4.85 7.99
C THR A 133 8.85 5.99 7.70
N LEU A 134 8.93 7.07 8.47
CA LEU A 134 8.11 8.25 8.22
C LEU A 134 8.46 8.89 6.87
N GLU A 135 9.70 8.77 6.41
CA GLU A 135 10.16 9.27 5.12
C GLU A 135 9.58 8.45 3.96
N GLU A 136 9.50 7.14 4.11
CA GLU A 136 8.86 6.26 3.11
C GLU A 136 7.36 6.58 2.94
N LEU A 137 6.71 7.11 3.98
CA LEU A 137 5.29 7.49 3.98
C LEU A 137 5.05 8.95 3.60
N PHE A 138 5.87 9.87 4.12
CA PHE A 138 5.65 11.32 4.10
C PHE A 138 6.74 12.12 3.37
N GLY A 139 7.72 11.43 2.79
CA GLY A 139 8.72 12.01 1.89
C GLY A 139 9.96 12.48 2.63
N SER A 140 10.42 13.69 2.32
CA SER A 140 11.68 14.18 2.86
C SER A 140 11.63 14.42 4.38
N ALA A 141 12.80 14.44 5.01
CA ALA A 141 12.92 14.73 6.44
C ALA A 141 12.32 16.09 6.83
N GLU A 142 12.40 17.10 5.94
CA GLU A 142 11.78 18.41 6.15
C GLU A 142 10.25 18.33 6.20
N ARG A 143 9.65 17.52 5.31
CA ARG A 143 8.20 17.26 5.34
C ARG A 143 7.81 16.53 6.61
N VAL A 144 8.58 15.51 7.01
CA VAL A 144 8.35 14.79 8.26
C VAL A 144 8.42 15.74 9.45
N GLU A 145 9.46 16.57 9.58
CA GLU A 145 9.56 17.50 10.72
C GLU A 145 8.42 18.52 10.71
N ARG A 146 8.01 19.01 9.53
CA ARG A 146 6.83 19.90 9.45
C ARG A 146 5.57 19.22 9.98
N LEU A 147 5.36 17.94 9.68
CA LEU A 147 4.24 17.17 10.23
C LEU A 147 4.40 16.94 11.75
N ARG A 148 5.62 16.74 12.24
CA ARG A 148 5.90 16.66 13.69
C ARG A 148 5.58 17.97 14.40
N GLU A 149 5.93 19.12 13.83
CA GLU A 149 5.58 20.43 14.38
C GLU A 149 4.06 20.59 14.51
N ILE A 150 3.31 20.28 13.43
CA ILE A 150 1.85 20.31 13.44
C ILE A 150 1.30 19.39 14.53
N LYS A 151 1.85 18.17 14.66
CA LYS A 151 1.45 17.23 15.70
C LYS A 151 1.73 17.78 17.10
N LYS A 152 2.89 18.39 17.35
CA LYS A 152 3.22 19.03 18.65
C LYS A 152 2.24 20.16 18.98
N THR A 153 1.82 20.94 17.99
CA THR A 153 0.85 22.04 18.20
C THR A 153 -0.53 21.53 18.57
N TRP A 154 -1.03 20.49 17.88
CA TRP A 154 -2.43 20.07 17.98
C TRP A 154 -2.68 18.84 18.86
N ASP A 155 -1.66 18.02 19.12
CA ASP A 155 -1.73 16.86 20.00
C ASP A 155 -0.37 16.62 20.69
N SER A 156 0.05 17.60 21.49
CA SER A 156 1.29 17.57 22.28
C SER A 156 1.35 16.40 23.29
N SER A 157 0.19 15.92 23.73
CA SER A 157 0.06 14.75 24.62
C SER A 157 0.14 13.41 23.89
N ASN A 158 0.23 13.41 22.55
CA ASN A 158 0.26 12.23 21.70
C ASN A 158 -0.89 11.24 21.98
N GLN A 159 -2.12 11.76 22.11
CA GLN A 159 -3.32 10.95 22.32
C GLN A 159 -3.68 10.15 21.07
N PHE A 160 -3.56 10.76 19.89
CA PHE A 160 -3.84 10.11 18.60
C PHE A 160 -2.57 9.48 18.03
N LYS A 161 -2.26 8.24 18.40
CA LYS A 161 -1.05 7.53 17.97
C LYS A 161 -1.38 6.19 17.31
N GLY A 162 -0.46 5.74 16.46
CA GLY A 162 -0.52 4.49 15.72
C GLY A 162 0.88 4.10 15.25
N PHE A 163 0.99 3.25 14.23
CA PHE A 163 2.29 2.78 13.75
C PHE A 163 3.16 3.93 13.19
N ALA A 164 2.56 4.85 12.42
CA ALA A 164 3.23 6.03 11.86
C ALA A 164 3.11 7.26 12.77
N SER A 165 3.38 7.10 14.07
CA SER A 165 3.33 8.21 15.02
C SER A 165 4.39 9.28 14.71
N LEU A 166 3.97 10.55 14.73
CA LEU A 166 4.83 11.72 14.52
C LEU A 166 5.43 12.27 15.83
N LEU A 167 5.14 11.64 16.97
CA LEU A 167 5.77 11.87 18.28
C LEU A 167 6.15 10.56 18.94
#